data_AF-A0A4S0W072-F1
#
_entry.id   AF-A0A4S0W072-F1
#
_cell.length_a   1.000
_cell.length_b   1.000
_cell.length_c   1.000
_cell.angle_alpha   90.00
_cell.angle_beta   90.00
_cell.angle_gamma   90.00
#
_symmetry.space_group_name_H-M   'P 1'
#
loop_
_entity.id
_entity.type
_entity.pdbx_description
1 polymer ?
#
loop_
_entity_poly.entity_id
_entity_poly.type
_entity_poly.pdbx_seq_one_letter_code
_entity_poly.pdbx_strand_id
1 'polypeptide(L)'
;MSTFDSCQLTTKDYTILEVVRDRHPMRDETFWAILQRKISTAVVMFREDIPPNVVTLNSRVAYRVNDGPAETRIIAHDQMRGLVGMLLPITNLRGLALLGLAEGESISIPTADGRLETLTVLEVVYQPEAARRERLKLAGASEPRRPREPGLRVVHRSDEPLDKPRNEVAAAFDVGFDDPGPSAA
;
A
#
# COMPACT_ATOMS: atom_id res chain seq x y z
N MET A 1 -21.11 19.40 22.06
CA MET A 1 -19.64 19.61 21.94
C MET A 1 -19.16 18.59 20.92
N SER A 2 -18.89 19.02 19.69
CA SER A 2 -18.61 18.09 18.59
C SER A 2 -17.25 17.43 18.76
N THR A 3 -17.27 16.22 19.32
CA THR A 3 -16.21 15.23 19.27
C THR A 3 -16.25 14.60 17.88
N PHE A 4 -15.56 15.17 16.89
CA PHE A 4 -15.48 14.50 15.59
C PHE A 4 -14.67 13.22 15.75
N ASP A 5 -15.42 12.13 15.72
CA ASP A 5 -15.05 10.78 16.13
C ASP A 5 -14.65 9.91 14.94
N SER A 6 -14.09 10.54 13.92
CA SER A 6 -13.70 9.85 12.70
C SER A 6 -12.37 9.14 12.95
N CYS A 7 -12.38 7.81 12.89
CA CYS A 7 -11.16 7.01 12.93
C CYS A 7 -11.12 6.20 11.65
N GLN A 8 -10.22 6.56 10.76
CA GLN A 8 -10.03 5.87 9.48
C GLN A 8 -8.72 5.10 9.54
N LEU A 9 -8.77 3.79 9.32
CA LEU A 9 -7.58 2.94 9.40
C LEU A 9 -7.43 2.11 8.13
N THR A 10 -6.20 1.88 7.71
CA THR A 10 -5.97 0.81 6.73
C THR A 10 -6.19 -0.55 7.39
N THR A 11 -6.48 -1.59 6.59
CA THR A 11 -6.55 -2.97 7.11
C THR A 11 -5.28 -3.35 7.88
N LYS A 12 -4.10 -2.93 7.40
CA LYS A 12 -2.81 -3.18 8.06
C LYS A 12 -2.74 -2.51 9.43
N ASP A 13 -3.12 -1.23 9.51
CA ASP A 13 -3.03 -0.46 10.75
C ASP A 13 -4.01 -0.99 11.80
N TYR A 14 -5.22 -1.38 11.36
CA TYR A 14 -6.21 -2.03 12.21
C TYR A 14 -5.66 -3.31 12.85
N THR A 15 -5.11 -4.22 12.03
CA THR A 15 -4.50 -5.46 12.52
C THR A 15 -3.35 -5.19 13.50
N ILE A 16 -2.56 -4.15 13.27
CA ILE A 16 -1.50 -3.76 14.19
C ILE A 16 -2.08 -3.30 15.54
N LEU A 17 -3.16 -2.53 15.55
CA LEU A 17 -3.84 -2.14 16.80
C LEU A 17 -4.41 -3.35 17.55
N GLU A 18 -4.95 -4.35 16.85
CA GLU A 18 -5.37 -5.60 17.48
C GLU A 18 -4.21 -6.35 18.13
N VAL A 19 -3.06 -6.41 17.46
CA VAL A 19 -1.85 -7.01 18.03
C VAL A 19 -1.35 -6.22 19.24
N VAL A 20 -1.41 -4.88 19.21
CA VAL A 20 -1.08 -4.04 20.37
C VAL A 20 -2.02 -4.34 21.53
N ARG A 21 -3.33 -4.47 21.26
CA ARG A 21 -4.32 -4.88 22.26
C ARG A 21 -3.94 -6.23 22.88
N ASP A 22 -3.71 -7.24 22.05
CA ASP A 22 -3.52 -8.60 22.56
C ASP A 22 -2.19 -8.79 23.31
N ARG A 23 -1.15 -7.99 22.99
CA ARG A 23 0.20 -8.11 23.57
C ARG A 23 0.45 -7.27 24.81
N HIS A 24 -0.32 -6.22 25.06
CA HIS A 24 -0.07 -5.28 26.15
C HIS A 24 -1.10 -5.40 27.29
N PRO A 25 -0.87 -6.25 28.31
CA PRO A 25 -1.63 -6.19 29.56
C PRO A 25 -1.20 -4.97 30.43
N MET A 26 -1.08 -3.79 29.83
CA MET A 26 -0.64 -2.55 30.51
C MET A 26 -1.74 -1.98 31.41
N ARG A 27 -1.35 -1.44 32.57
CA ARG A 27 -2.22 -0.87 33.63
C ARG A 27 -2.76 0.54 33.33
N ASP A 28 -2.53 1.07 32.12
CA ASP A 28 -3.00 2.41 31.74
C ASP A 28 -4.41 2.32 31.14
N GLU A 29 -5.41 2.62 31.98
CA GLU A 29 -6.83 2.62 31.60
C GLU A 29 -7.14 3.63 30.48
N THR A 30 -6.42 4.75 30.42
CA THR A 30 -6.65 5.77 29.40
C THR A 30 -6.19 5.27 28.04
N PHE A 31 -4.96 4.74 27.99
CA PHE A 31 -4.43 4.15 26.77
C PHE A 31 -5.39 3.08 26.23
N TRP A 32 -5.88 2.23 27.13
CA TRP A 32 -6.83 1.18 26.80
C TRP A 32 -8.17 1.69 26.27
N ALA A 33 -8.74 2.70 26.91
CA ALA A 33 -10.00 3.30 26.49
C ALA A 33 -9.89 3.87 25.06
N ILE A 34 -8.78 4.56 24.74
CA ILE A 34 -8.54 5.09 23.40
C ILE A 34 -8.34 3.97 22.38
N LEU A 35 -7.53 2.96 22.71
CA LEU A 35 -7.25 1.84 21.80
C LEU A 35 -8.53 1.08 21.46
N GLN A 36 -9.30 0.73 22.49
CA GLN A 36 -10.56 0.02 22.32
C GLN A 36 -11.56 0.83 21.51
N ARG A 37 -11.68 2.13 21.79
CA ARG A 37 -12.56 3.03 21.04
C ARG A 37 -12.18 3.05 19.57
N LYS A 38 -10.91 3.28 19.25
CA LYS A 38 -10.42 3.28 17.86
C LYS A 38 -10.69 1.96 17.14
N ILE A 39 -10.42 0.82 17.77
CA ILE A 39 -10.72 -0.50 17.19
C ILE A 39 -12.23 -0.68 16.96
N SER A 40 -13.07 -0.21 17.89
CA SER A 40 -14.53 -0.39 17.82
C SER A 40 -15.24 0.55 16.84
N THR A 41 -14.69 1.75 16.58
CA THR A 41 -15.31 2.76 15.73
C THR A 41 -14.62 2.97 14.39
N ALA A 42 -13.49 2.29 14.14
CA ALA A 42 -12.72 2.49 12.93
C ALA A 42 -13.50 2.14 11.66
N VAL A 43 -13.49 3.07 10.71
CA VAL A 43 -13.81 2.80 9.32
C VAL A 43 -12.56 2.22 8.68
N VAL A 44 -12.57 0.90 8.43
CA VAL A 44 -11.44 0.20 7.83
C VAL A 44 -11.49 0.35 6.31
N MET A 45 -10.40 0.83 5.73
CA MET A 45 -10.26 1.11 4.31
C MET A 45 -9.12 0.30 3.69
N PHE A 46 -9.20 0.06 2.38
CA PHE A 46 -8.04 -0.41 1.64
C PHE A 46 -6.99 0.69 1.56
N ARG A 47 -5.71 0.29 1.46
CA ARG A 47 -4.59 1.24 1.34
C ARG A 47 -4.71 2.12 0.08
N GLU A 48 -5.37 1.62 -0.96
CA GLU A 48 -5.62 2.36 -2.20
C GLU A 48 -6.69 3.46 -2.02
N ASP A 49 -7.56 3.32 -1.02
CA ASP A 49 -8.73 4.19 -0.86
C ASP A 49 -8.59 5.18 0.29
N ILE A 50 -7.66 4.95 1.23
CA ILE A 50 -7.50 5.84 2.39
C ILE A 50 -7.08 7.25 1.95
N PRO A 51 -7.77 8.32 2.37
CA PRO A 51 -7.43 9.68 1.93
C PRO A 51 -6.00 10.10 2.30
N PRO A 52 -5.31 10.91 1.48
CA PRO A 52 -3.91 11.29 1.72
C PRO A 52 -3.71 12.17 2.96
N ASN A 53 -4.76 12.85 3.40
CA ASN A 53 -4.80 13.72 4.57
C ASN A 53 -5.13 12.96 5.87
N VAL A 54 -5.21 11.63 5.84
CA VAL A 54 -5.43 10.79 7.03
C VAL A 54 -4.09 10.28 7.56
N VAL A 55 -3.93 10.35 8.88
CA VAL A 55 -2.76 9.84 9.59
C VAL A 55 -2.78 8.31 9.60
N THR A 56 -1.81 7.67 8.92
CA THR A 56 -1.58 6.22 8.92
C THR A 56 -0.25 5.88 9.59
N LEU A 57 0.05 4.58 9.76
CA LEU A 57 1.35 4.18 10.29
C LEU A 57 2.49 4.54 9.34
N ASN A 58 3.54 5.11 9.92
CA ASN A 58 4.72 5.68 9.28
C ASN A 58 4.45 6.99 8.51
N SER A 59 3.28 7.61 8.71
CA SER A 59 3.06 8.98 8.27
C SER A 59 3.91 9.96 9.06
N ARG A 60 4.35 11.04 8.39
CA ARG A 60 4.94 12.22 9.01
C ARG A 60 3.86 13.27 9.18
N VAL A 61 3.62 13.70 10.41
CA VAL A 61 2.47 14.51 10.78
C VAL A 61 2.95 15.74 11.53
N ALA A 62 2.52 16.91 11.08
CA ALA A 62 2.57 18.14 11.84
C ALA A 62 1.29 18.23 12.69
N TYR A 63 1.45 18.31 14.01
CA TYR A 63 0.35 18.38 14.95
C TYR A 63 0.60 19.44 16.02
N ARG A 64 -0.46 19.88 16.69
CA ARG A 64 -0.38 20.79 17.83
C ARG A 64 -0.94 20.14 19.09
N VAL A 65 -0.36 20.48 20.23
CA VAL A 65 -0.92 20.16 21.55
C VAL A 65 -1.47 21.44 22.16
N ASN A 66 -2.78 21.51 22.42
CA ASN A 66 -3.47 22.70 22.90
C ASN A 66 -3.13 23.92 22.02
N ASP A 67 -2.76 25.04 22.65
CA ASP A 67 -2.29 26.28 21.98
C ASP A 67 -0.76 26.35 21.88
N GLY A 68 -0.08 25.20 22.01
CA GLY A 68 1.37 25.11 21.92
C GLY A 68 1.92 25.28 20.49
N PRO A 69 3.26 25.25 20.34
CA PRO A 69 3.88 25.23 19.02
C PRO A 69 3.53 23.94 18.26
N ALA A 70 3.54 24.01 16.93
CA ALA A 70 3.42 22.83 16.09
C ALA A 70 4.67 21.96 16.20
N GLU A 71 4.47 20.64 16.26
CA GLU A 71 5.54 19.64 16.23
C GLU A 71 5.35 18.72 15.03
N THR A 72 6.44 18.25 14.43
CA THR A 72 6.41 17.26 13.37
C THR A 72 7.02 15.95 13.83
N ARG A 73 6.25 14.87 13.79
CA ARG A 73 6.67 13.52 14.22
C ARG A 73 6.26 12.45 13.22
N ILE A 74 6.87 11.28 13.31
CA ILE A 74 6.50 10.10 12.54
C ILE A 74 5.70 9.16 13.44
N ILE A 75 4.47 8.85 13.06
CA ILE A 75 3.63 7.87 13.78
C ILE A 75 4.19 6.48 13.53
N ALA A 76 4.71 5.81 14.56
CA ALA A 76 5.45 4.57 14.40
C ALA A 76 4.79 3.40 15.11
N HIS A 77 4.93 2.19 14.57
CA HIS A 77 4.50 0.98 15.29
C HIS A 77 5.43 0.70 16.48
N ASP A 78 6.75 0.82 16.28
CA ASP A 78 7.78 0.52 17.27
C ASP A 78 8.97 1.50 17.11
N GLN A 79 9.98 1.40 17.98
CA GLN A 79 11.20 2.17 17.91
C GLN A 79 12.01 1.80 16.66
N MET A 80 11.93 2.65 15.63
CA MET A 80 12.87 2.62 14.52
C MET A 80 14.22 3.20 14.95
N ARG A 81 15.27 2.39 14.90
CA ARG A 81 16.63 2.79 15.27
C ARG A 81 17.08 3.98 14.42
N GLY A 82 17.71 4.98 15.06
CA GLY A 82 18.27 6.16 14.38
C GLY A 82 17.31 7.35 14.21
N LEU A 83 16.05 7.25 14.66
CA LEU A 83 15.06 8.33 14.58
C LEU A 83 14.66 8.90 15.96
N VAL A 84 15.61 8.89 16.92
CA VAL A 84 15.38 9.36 18.29
C VAL A 84 14.88 10.80 18.27
N GLY A 85 13.79 11.07 19.00
CA GLY A 85 13.18 12.41 19.04
C GLY A 85 12.37 12.79 17.80
N MET A 86 12.27 11.93 16.78
CA MET A 86 11.39 12.14 15.62
C MET A 86 10.18 11.20 15.62
N LEU A 87 10.26 10.06 16.30
CA LEU A 87 9.15 9.11 16.38
C LEU A 87 8.14 9.51 17.44
N LEU A 88 6.89 9.14 17.17
CA LEU A 88 5.80 9.10 18.13
C LEU A 88 5.13 7.71 18.02
N PRO A 89 5.58 6.72 18.80
CA PRO A 89 5.07 5.35 18.71
C PRO A 89 3.58 5.28 19.08
N ILE A 90 2.84 4.35 18.48
CA ILE A 90 1.43 4.07 18.84
C ILE A 90 1.28 3.42 20.22
N THR A 91 2.37 2.99 20.84
CA THR A 91 2.42 2.59 22.24
C THR A 91 2.49 3.78 23.20
N ASN A 92 2.65 5.00 22.67
CA ASN A 92 2.46 6.26 23.40
C ASN A 92 1.03 6.77 23.17
N LEU A 93 0.46 7.39 24.20
CA LEU A 93 -0.91 7.91 24.18
C LEU A 93 -1.18 8.90 23.03
N ARG A 94 -0.26 9.84 22.78
CA ARG A 94 -0.41 10.82 21.70
C ARG A 94 -0.29 10.17 20.32
N GLY A 95 0.63 9.21 20.17
CA GLY A 95 0.81 8.48 18.91
C GLY A 95 -0.42 7.65 18.55
N LEU A 96 -0.99 6.96 19.54
CA LEU A 96 -2.25 6.24 19.38
C LEU A 96 -3.39 7.20 19.03
N ALA A 97 -3.54 8.30 19.78
CA ALA A 97 -4.62 9.27 19.62
C ALA A 97 -4.65 9.92 18.22
N LEU A 98 -3.49 10.25 17.66
CA LEU A 98 -3.37 10.83 16.31
C LEU A 98 -3.68 9.85 15.18
N LEU A 99 -3.44 8.55 15.38
CA LEU A 99 -3.64 7.55 14.32
C LEU A 99 -5.10 7.53 13.84
N GLY A 100 -5.28 7.66 12.53
CA GLY A 100 -6.58 7.63 11.85
C GLY A 100 -7.39 8.91 11.89
N LEU A 101 -6.84 10.01 12.44
CA LEU A 101 -7.40 11.35 12.29
C LEU A 101 -7.03 11.94 10.93
N ALA A 102 -7.90 12.79 10.38
CA ALA A 102 -7.63 13.61 9.22
C ALA A 102 -7.08 15.00 9.59
N GLU A 103 -6.45 15.69 8.63
CA GLU A 103 -6.08 17.10 8.77
C GLU A 103 -7.27 17.97 9.22
N GLY A 104 -7.02 18.84 10.19
CA GLY A 104 -8.03 19.69 10.82
C GLY A 104 -8.81 19.01 11.95
N GLU A 105 -8.76 17.68 12.08
CA GLU A 105 -9.41 16.97 13.18
C GLU A 105 -8.60 17.08 14.46
N SER A 106 -9.31 16.93 15.58
CA SER A 106 -8.73 17.00 16.92
C SER A 106 -9.29 15.94 17.84
N ILE A 107 -8.48 15.51 18.81
CA ILE A 107 -8.88 14.58 19.86
C ILE A 107 -8.37 15.09 21.21
N SER A 108 -9.23 15.06 22.23
CA SER A 108 -8.83 15.38 23.60
C SER A 108 -8.56 14.11 24.38
N ILE A 109 -7.42 14.06 25.06
CA ILE A 109 -6.96 12.93 25.88
C ILE A 109 -6.57 13.44 27.26
N PRO A 110 -6.73 12.66 28.34
CA PRO A 110 -6.28 13.08 29.65
C PRO A 110 -4.76 12.97 29.77
N THR A 111 -4.17 13.91 30.50
CA THR A 111 -2.76 13.92 30.88
C THR A 111 -2.58 13.16 32.19
N ALA A 112 -1.32 12.86 32.55
CA ALA A 112 -0.98 12.22 33.82
C ALA A 112 -1.48 13.01 35.06
N ASP A 113 -1.62 14.34 34.92
CA ASP A 113 -2.11 15.22 35.99
C ASP A 113 -3.66 15.32 36.03
N GLY A 114 -4.36 14.52 35.23
CA GLY A 114 -5.83 14.50 35.15
C GLY A 114 -6.46 15.66 34.36
N ARG A 115 -5.66 16.53 33.75
CA ARG A 115 -6.14 17.58 32.85
C ARG A 115 -6.39 16.99 31.46
N LEU A 116 -7.16 17.67 30.61
CA LEU A 116 -7.27 17.31 29.20
C LEU A 116 -6.23 18.07 28.38
N GLU A 117 -5.57 17.37 27.45
CA GLU A 117 -4.84 17.99 26.34
C GLU A 117 -5.53 17.64 25.03
N THR A 118 -5.61 18.61 24.12
CA THR A 118 -6.18 18.44 22.79
C THR A 118 -5.07 18.36 21.76
N LEU A 119 -5.06 17.27 21.00
CA LEU A 119 -4.17 17.07 19.87
C LEU A 119 -4.91 17.44 18.60
N THR A 120 -4.34 18.31 17.77
CA THR A 120 -4.91 18.72 16.48
C THR A 120 -3.96 18.34 15.36
N VAL A 121 -4.43 17.60 14.36
CA VAL A 121 -3.67 17.33 13.14
C VAL A 121 -3.70 18.60 12.28
N LEU A 122 -2.52 19.16 12.00
CA LEU A 122 -2.40 20.34 11.14
C LEU A 122 -2.19 19.92 9.69
N GLU A 123 -1.27 18.97 9.48
CA GLU A 123 -0.87 18.54 8.15
C GLU A 123 -0.28 17.11 8.20
N VAL A 124 -0.64 16.28 7.23
CA VAL A 124 0.00 14.99 6.95
C VAL A 124 1.06 15.20 5.88
N VAL A 125 2.23 15.67 6.33
CA VAL A 125 3.41 16.01 5.50
C VAL A 125 3.85 14.84 4.60
N TYR A 126 3.68 13.61 5.07
CA TYR A 126 3.95 12.41 4.28
C TYR A 126 3.02 11.27 4.70
N GLN A 127 2.45 10.58 3.72
CA GLN A 127 1.70 9.34 3.92
C GLN A 127 2.24 8.24 2.98
N PRO A 128 2.60 7.05 3.50
CA PRO A 128 3.15 5.96 2.69
C PRO A 128 2.17 5.43 1.64
N GLU A 129 0.87 5.40 1.93
CA GLU A 129 -0.17 4.97 0.99
C GLU A 129 -0.29 5.93 -0.21
N ALA A 130 -0.37 7.24 0.04
CA ALA A 130 -0.34 8.26 -1.00
C ALA A 130 0.93 8.17 -1.86
N ALA A 131 2.11 8.08 -1.24
CA ALA A 131 3.37 7.96 -1.96
C ALA A 131 3.42 6.71 -2.86
N ARG A 132 2.88 5.58 -2.37
CA ARG A 132 2.76 4.35 -3.17
C ARG A 132 1.82 4.53 -4.36
N ARG A 133 0.67 5.17 -4.17
CA ARG A 133 -0.28 5.45 -5.26
C ARG A 133 0.34 6.30 -6.35
N GLU A 134 1.05 7.37 -5.99
CA GLU A 134 1.74 8.22 -6.97
C GLU A 134 2.82 7.45 -7.74
N ARG A 135 3.61 6.61 -7.06
CA ARG A 135 4.60 5.76 -7.73
C ARG A 135 3.97 4.79 -8.74
N LEU A 136 2.81 4.21 -8.41
CA LEU A 136 2.11 3.30 -9.33
C LEU A 136 1.50 4.03 -10.53
N LYS A 137 0.94 5.23 -10.34
CA LYS A 137 0.45 6.06 -11.44
C LYS A 137 1.57 6.38 -12.43
N LEU A 138 2.75 6.75 -11.93
CA LEU A 138 3.92 7.02 -12.76
C LEU A 138 4.39 5.78 -13.53
N ALA A 139 4.41 4.61 -12.90
CA ALA A 139 4.79 3.35 -13.55
C ALA A 139 3.77 2.88 -14.60
N GLY A 140 2.47 3.12 -14.38
CA GLY A 140 1.40 2.82 -15.33
C GLY A 140 1.30 3.80 -16.50
N ALA A 141 1.73 5.06 -16.31
CA ALA A 141 1.85 6.04 -17.39
C ALA A 141 3.01 5.71 -18.37
N SER A 142 3.93 4.84 -17.95
CA SER A 142 4.99 4.26 -18.77
C SER A 142 4.64 2.85 -19.28
N GLU A 143 3.44 2.64 -19.81
CA GLU A 143 3.24 1.49 -20.69
C GLU A 143 4.18 1.63 -21.90
N PRO A 144 4.95 0.59 -22.27
CA PRO A 144 5.68 0.62 -23.53
C PRO A 144 4.63 0.75 -24.63
N ARG A 145 4.71 1.84 -25.39
CA ARG A 145 4.00 1.99 -26.66
C ARG A 145 4.16 0.66 -27.40
N ARG A 146 3.07 -0.13 -27.51
CA ARG A 146 3.10 -1.44 -28.18
C ARG A 146 3.90 -1.23 -29.47
N PRO A 147 4.96 -2.02 -29.74
CA PRO A 147 5.56 -2.00 -31.06
C PRO A 147 4.41 -2.14 -32.05
N ARG A 148 4.28 -1.20 -33.00
CA ARG A 148 3.38 -1.40 -34.12
C ARG A 148 3.79 -2.76 -34.69
N GLU A 149 2.95 -3.78 -34.51
CA GLU A 149 3.17 -5.05 -35.18
C GLU A 149 3.36 -4.70 -36.66
N PRO A 150 4.50 -5.05 -37.28
CA PRO A 150 4.62 -4.90 -38.72
C PRO A 150 3.54 -5.78 -39.33
N GLY A 151 2.46 -5.14 -39.78
CA GLY A 151 1.36 -5.82 -40.44
C GLY A 151 1.89 -6.43 -41.73
N LEU A 152 2.28 -7.69 -41.68
CA LEU A 152 2.60 -8.46 -42.87
C LEU A 152 1.30 -8.65 -43.65
N ARG A 153 1.19 -7.93 -44.76
CA ARG A 153 0.11 -8.08 -45.72
C ARG A 153 0.51 -9.18 -46.70
N VAL A 154 -0.24 -10.28 -46.69
CA VAL A 154 -0.06 -11.36 -47.68
C VAL A 154 -0.45 -10.82 -49.07
N VAL A 155 0.52 -10.71 -49.98
CA VAL A 155 0.32 -10.16 -51.34
C VAL A 155 0.24 -11.26 -52.41
N HIS A 156 0.37 -12.54 -52.03
CA HIS A 156 0.26 -13.64 -52.97
C HIS A 156 -0.39 -14.86 -52.31
N ARG A 157 -1.58 -15.23 -52.79
CA ARG A 157 -2.17 -16.54 -52.58
C ARG A 157 -1.88 -17.36 -53.83
N SER A 158 -1.05 -18.38 -53.71
CA SER A 158 -0.84 -19.35 -54.77
C SER A 158 -1.96 -20.38 -54.73
N ASP A 159 -3.11 -20.01 -55.28
CA ASP A 159 -4.15 -20.95 -55.71
C ASP A 159 -4.63 -20.49 -57.08
N GLU A 160 -3.94 -20.91 -58.14
CA GLU A 160 -4.55 -21.22 -59.44
C GLU A 160 -3.61 -22.07 -60.32
N PRO A 161 -4.16 -22.97 -61.15
CA PRO A 161 -3.46 -24.11 -61.72
C PRO A 161 -2.81 -23.76 -63.06
N LEU A 162 -1.59 -24.24 -63.30
CA LEU A 162 -0.95 -24.13 -64.61
C LEU A 162 -0.38 -25.48 -65.06
N ASP A 163 -0.73 -25.77 -66.30
CA ASP A 163 -0.53 -26.99 -67.07
C ASP A 163 0.90 -27.50 -67.14
N LYS A 164 0.99 -28.84 -67.32
CA LYS A 164 2.21 -29.61 -67.62
C LYS A 164 2.99 -29.03 -68.80
N PRO A 165 4.32 -29.28 -68.84
CA PRO A 165 4.80 -30.31 -69.76
C PRO A 165 5.84 -31.28 -69.18
N ARG A 166 6.00 -32.40 -69.91
CA ARG A 166 6.79 -33.61 -69.64
C ARG A 166 8.30 -33.39 -69.79
N ASN A 167 9.09 -34.11 -68.99
CA ASN A 167 10.09 -35.14 -69.40
C ASN A 167 10.81 -35.65 -68.14
N GLU A 168 10.67 -36.94 -67.77
CA GLU A 168 11.59 -38.06 -68.10
C GLU A 168 12.98 -37.90 -67.42
N VAL A 169 13.58 -38.81 -66.64
CA VAL A 169 13.42 -40.27 -66.42
C VAL A 169 14.10 -40.65 -65.08
N ALA A 170 13.63 -41.75 -64.46
CA ALA A 170 14.34 -42.75 -63.63
C ALA A 170 15.21 -42.32 -62.42
N ALA A 171 14.88 -42.80 -61.22
CA ALA A 171 15.36 -44.09 -60.69
C ALA A 171 15.06 -44.26 -59.19
N ALA A 172 14.65 -45.49 -58.84
CA ALA A 172 14.87 -46.23 -57.60
C ALA A 172 14.52 -45.62 -56.21
N PHE A 173 13.58 -46.30 -55.57
CA PHE A 173 13.40 -46.47 -54.13
C PHE A 173 14.73 -46.65 -53.37
N ASP A 174 14.87 -46.08 -52.17
CA ASP A 174 15.13 -46.91 -50.99
C ASP A 174 14.71 -46.27 -49.66
N VAL A 175 14.40 -47.17 -48.74
CA VAL A 175 13.73 -47.04 -47.45
C VAL A 175 14.77 -46.82 -46.35
N GLY A 176 14.42 -46.11 -45.27
CA GLY A 176 15.26 -46.14 -44.06
C GLY A 176 14.98 -45.00 -43.10
N PHE A 177 13.94 -45.17 -42.27
CA PHE A 177 13.71 -44.34 -41.09
C PHE A 177 14.01 -45.17 -39.83
N ASP A 178 14.47 -44.47 -38.81
CA ASP A 178 14.64 -44.83 -37.40
C ASP A 178 15.81 -45.72 -36.96
N ASP A 179 16.74 -45.08 -36.23
CA ASP A 179 17.39 -45.70 -35.07
C ASP A 179 17.37 -44.68 -33.89
N PRO A 180 16.98 -45.08 -32.65
CA PRO A 180 16.49 -44.20 -31.60
C PRO A 180 17.57 -43.82 -30.57
N GLY A 181 17.47 -42.60 -30.00
CA GLY A 181 18.37 -42.10 -28.96
C GLY A 181 17.65 -41.81 -27.64
N PRO A 182 18.33 -41.95 -26.48
CA PRO A 182 17.78 -42.68 -25.33
C PRO A 182 17.04 -41.85 -24.27
N SER A 183 16.22 -42.56 -23.48
CA SER A 183 15.43 -42.05 -22.34
C SER A 183 16.25 -41.73 -21.09
N ALA A 184 15.71 -40.80 -20.32
CA ALA A 184 16.20 -40.28 -19.04
C ALA A 184 16.22 -41.32 -17.90
N ALA A 185 17.14 -41.08 -16.96
CA ALA A 185 17.05 -41.46 -15.55
C ALA A 185 17.57 -40.28 -14.71
#